data_AF-A0A9P1BPM4-F1
#
_entry.id   AF-A0A9P1BPM4-F1
#
_cell.length_a   1.000
_cell.length_b   1.000
_cell.length_c   1.000
_cell.angle_alpha   90.00
_cell.angle_beta   90.00
_cell.angle_gamma   90.00
#
_symmetry.space_group_name_H-M   'P 1'
#
loop_
_entity.id
_entity.type
_entity.pdbx_description
1 polymer ?
#
loop_
_entity_poly.entity_id
_entity_poly.type
_entity_poly.pdbx_seq_one_letter_code
_entity_poly.pdbx_strand_id
1 'polypeptide(L)'
;MALPTVLDLASNQTSLRVQFSQEPEHAPPILDQILPFLGCAGTNCEINDYVLPMATHPYFTLAPSIESVLSRWTPWDTDLSTDYRYHLLVTNVELYGRMVEHSARHGHSIVLSASADPAHNSVVHVEIHLLNQTEVVELLARLYREMRNNKTEIETLRRELNELRNRFGTALENLAA
;
A
#
# COMPACT_ATOMS: atom_id res chain seq x y z
N MET A 1 -33.10 -6.89 6.71
CA MET A 1 -31.93 -5.99 6.77
C MET A 1 -31.32 -5.95 5.38
N ALA A 2 -31.05 -4.76 4.83
CA ALA A 2 -30.37 -4.64 3.54
C ALA A 2 -28.89 -5.04 3.72
N LEU A 3 -28.33 -5.75 2.74
CA LEU A 3 -26.90 -6.05 2.70
C LEU A 3 -26.14 -4.75 2.38
N PRO A 4 -25.06 -4.43 3.13
CA PRO A 4 -24.24 -3.26 2.83
C PRO A 4 -23.65 -3.36 1.42
N THR A 5 -23.63 -2.26 0.69
CA THR A 5 -23.02 -2.21 -0.65
C THR A 5 -21.50 -2.17 -0.52
N VAL A 6 -20.80 -2.49 -1.61
CA VAL A 6 -19.32 -2.37 -1.66
C VAL A 6 -18.85 -0.94 -1.37
N LEU A 7 -19.64 0.07 -1.76
CA LEU A 7 -19.39 1.48 -1.45
C LEU A 7 -19.54 1.78 0.06
N ASP A 8 -20.51 1.15 0.72
CA ASP A 8 -20.67 1.27 2.18
C ASP A 8 -19.51 0.60 2.94
N LEU A 9 -18.95 -0.49 2.39
CA LEU A 9 -17.79 -1.18 2.96
C LEU A 9 -16.48 -0.43 2.68
N ALA A 10 -16.33 0.16 1.50
CA ALA A 10 -15.13 0.91 1.11
C ALA A 10 -14.96 2.23 1.89
N SER A 11 -16.05 2.78 2.43
CA SER A 11 -15.99 3.95 3.32
C SER A 11 -15.64 3.60 4.78
N ASN A 12 -15.67 2.31 5.13
CA ASN A 12 -15.35 1.85 6.48
C ASN A 12 -13.85 1.54 6.63
N GLN A 13 -13.22 2.24 7.54
CA GLN A 13 -11.88 1.97 8.03
C GLN A 13 -11.98 1.16 9.32
N THR A 14 -11.18 0.10 9.45
CA THR A 14 -11.06 -0.66 10.71
C THR A 14 -9.69 -0.41 11.33
N SER A 15 -9.68 0.27 12.49
CA SER A 15 -8.46 0.56 13.24
C SER A 15 -8.18 -0.53 14.26
N LEU A 16 -6.95 -1.06 14.25
CA LEU A 16 -6.43 -1.98 15.24
C LEU A 16 -5.31 -1.35 16.07
N ARG A 17 -5.19 -1.80 17.31
CA ARG A 17 -4.06 -1.52 18.19
C ARG A 17 -3.26 -2.80 18.39
N VAL A 18 -1.97 -2.75 18.09
CA VAL A 18 -1.05 -3.86 18.32
C VAL A 18 -0.12 -3.47 19.43
N GLN A 19 -0.16 -4.21 20.54
CA GLN A 19 0.70 -4.00 21.70
C GLN A 19 1.79 -5.06 21.74
N PHE A 20 3.02 -4.62 21.98
CA PHE A 20 4.18 -5.51 22.12
C PHE A 20 5.23 -4.98 23.12
N SER A 21 6.09 -5.88 23.62
CA SER A 21 7.21 -5.55 24.51
C SER A 21 8.40 -4.98 23.74
N GLN A 22 9.07 -3.98 24.31
CA GLN A 22 10.35 -3.43 23.86
C GLN A 22 11.54 -3.90 24.71
N GLU A 23 11.35 -4.89 25.58
CA GLU A 23 12.46 -5.43 26.39
C GLU A 23 13.53 -6.07 25.48
N PRO A 24 14.83 -5.95 25.83
CA PRO A 24 15.92 -6.45 24.98
C PRO A 24 15.90 -7.96 24.74
N GLU A 25 15.32 -8.74 25.66
CA GLU A 25 15.14 -10.19 25.50
C GLU A 25 14.09 -10.58 24.44
N HIS A 26 13.20 -9.66 24.06
CA HIS A 26 12.17 -9.90 23.07
C HIS A 26 12.59 -9.30 21.73
N ALA A 27 12.66 -10.14 20.69
CA ALA A 27 12.79 -9.64 19.34
C ALA A 27 11.56 -8.79 18.99
N PRO A 28 11.72 -7.66 18.28
CA PRO A 28 10.59 -6.89 17.77
C PRO A 28 9.66 -7.80 16.96
N PRO A 29 8.34 -7.75 17.18
CA PRO A 29 7.42 -8.46 16.33
C PRO A 29 7.43 -7.85 14.93
N ILE A 30 7.24 -8.70 13.92
CA ILE A 30 7.09 -8.27 12.53
C ILE A 30 5.61 -8.16 12.15
N LEU A 31 5.32 -7.40 11.09
CA LEU A 31 3.97 -7.17 10.60
C LEU A 31 3.20 -8.47 10.33
N ASP A 32 3.84 -9.49 9.78
CA ASP A 32 3.25 -10.81 9.51
C ASP A 32 2.58 -11.46 10.74
N GLN A 33 3.10 -11.20 11.94
CA GLN A 33 2.59 -11.82 13.17
C GLN A 33 1.18 -11.36 13.54
N ILE A 34 0.64 -10.30 12.93
CA ILE A 34 -0.74 -9.87 13.14
C ILE A 34 -1.75 -10.69 12.31
N LEU A 35 -1.30 -11.33 11.23
CA LEU A 35 -2.16 -12.02 10.27
C LEU A 35 -3.08 -13.10 10.88
N PRO A 36 -2.63 -13.92 11.85
CA PRO A 36 -3.50 -14.88 12.51
C PRO A 36 -4.73 -14.23 13.18
N PHE A 37 -4.55 -13.04 13.76
CA PHE A 37 -5.61 -12.28 14.43
C PHE A 37 -6.58 -11.62 13.45
N LEU A 38 -6.19 -11.54 12.16
CA LEU A 38 -7.01 -11.07 11.06
C LEU A 38 -7.65 -12.22 10.27
N GLY A 39 -7.63 -13.45 10.81
CA GLY A 39 -8.26 -14.61 10.19
C GLY A 39 -7.43 -15.25 9.06
N CYS A 40 -6.14 -14.93 8.99
CA CYS A 40 -5.20 -15.50 8.03
C CYS A 40 -4.29 -16.58 8.67
N ALA A 41 -4.73 -17.19 9.79
CA ALA A 41 -4.01 -18.28 10.44
C ALA A 41 -4.09 -19.55 9.59
N GLY A 42 -2.94 -20.12 9.20
CA GLY A 42 -2.89 -21.40 8.48
C GLY A 42 -3.36 -21.36 7.03
N THR A 43 -3.57 -20.16 6.47
CA THR A 43 -3.81 -20.00 5.04
C THR A 43 -2.48 -20.01 4.28
N ASN A 44 -2.32 -20.93 3.32
CA ASN A 44 -1.31 -20.84 2.25
C ASN A 44 -1.67 -19.72 1.26
N CYS A 45 -2.12 -18.56 1.76
CA CYS A 45 -2.54 -17.45 0.92
C CYS A 45 -1.30 -16.69 0.47
N GLU A 46 -1.19 -16.46 -0.85
CA GLU A 46 -0.36 -15.41 -1.43
C GLU A 46 -0.96 -14.06 -1.01
N ILE A 47 -0.84 -13.70 0.28
CA ILE A 47 -1.51 -12.52 0.86
C ILE A 47 -1.11 -11.23 0.14
N ASN A 48 0.09 -11.21 -0.45
CA ASN A 48 0.60 -10.14 -1.30
C ASN A 48 -0.28 -9.84 -2.52
N ASP A 49 -1.03 -10.83 -3.01
CA ASP A 49 -1.92 -10.64 -4.16
C ASP A 49 -3.20 -9.87 -3.78
N TYR A 50 -3.53 -9.90 -2.49
CA TYR A 50 -4.80 -9.37 -1.99
C TYR A 50 -4.64 -8.21 -1.02
N VAL A 51 -3.46 -8.04 -0.42
CA VAL A 51 -3.20 -7.04 0.61
C VAL A 51 -1.88 -6.35 0.31
N LEU A 52 -1.96 -5.02 0.20
CA LEU A 52 -0.81 -4.15 0.02
C LEU A 52 -0.50 -3.47 1.36
N PRO A 53 0.48 -3.98 2.13
CA PRO A 53 0.97 -3.31 3.33
C PRO A 53 1.72 -2.02 2.97
N MET A 54 1.40 -0.95 3.68
CA MET A 54 2.04 0.35 3.56
C MET A 54 2.38 0.92 4.93
N ALA A 55 3.48 1.65 5.02
CA ALA A 55 3.89 2.38 6.22
C ALA A 55 3.81 3.89 5.97
N THR A 56 3.24 4.62 6.92
CA THR A 56 3.16 6.08 6.91
C THR A 56 3.62 6.66 8.23
N HIS A 57 3.74 7.98 8.29
CA HIS A 57 3.98 8.69 9.55
C HIS A 57 2.90 8.35 10.60
N PRO A 58 3.20 8.28 11.92
CA PRO A 58 2.25 7.81 12.96
C PRO A 58 0.96 8.63 13.04
N TYR A 59 1.04 9.91 12.69
CA TYR A 59 -0.07 10.86 12.69
C TYR A 59 -0.89 10.87 11.39
N PHE A 60 -0.51 10.11 10.37
CA PHE A 60 -1.28 9.99 9.14
C PHE A 60 -2.42 8.98 9.36
N THR A 61 -3.67 9.44 9.45
CA THR A 61 -4.81 8.59 9.83
C THR A 61 -5.67 8.11 8.67
N LEU A 62 -5.58 8.77 7.52
CA LEU A 62 -6.39 8.50 6.34
C LEU A 62 -5.88 7.27 5.56
N ALA A 63 -6.73 6.69 4.72
CA ALA A 63 -6.29 5.69 3.75
C ALA A 63 -5.24 6.28 2.80
N PRO A 64 -4.04 5.68 2.67
CA PRO A 64 -3.07 6.10 1.67
C PRO A 64 -3.63 5.86 0.27
N SER A 65 -3.37 6.78 -0.65
CA SER A 65 -3.74 6.56 -2.06
C SER A 65 -2.96 5.40 -2.65
N ILE A 66 -3.58 4.63 -3.54
CA ILE A 66 -2.92 3.55 -4.28
C ILE A 66 -1.72 4.05 -5.10
N GLU A 67 -1.72 5.31 -5.53
CA GLU A 67 -0.57 5.94 -6.19
C GLU A 67 0.69 5.97 -5.32
N SER A 68 0.50 6.01 -4.00
CA SER A 68 1.60 6.07 -3.04
C SER A 68 2.17 4.68 -2.71
N VAL A 69 1.64 3.60 -3.28
CA VAL A 69 2.10 2.23 -3.01
C VAL A 69 3.61 2.11 -3.21
N LEU A 70 4.17 2.60 -4.32
CA LEU A 70 5.61 2.46 -4.59
C LEU A 70 6.51 3.17 -3.56
N SER A 71 6.06 4.28 -2.96
CA SER A 71 6.87 5.06 -2.02
C SER A 71 6.65 4.69 -0.57
N ARG A 72 5.57 3.96 -0.26
CA ARG A 72 5.14 3.63 1.10
C ARG A 72 4.96 2.15 1.35
N TRP A 73 5.14 1.31 0.33
CA TRP A 73 5.09 -0.14 0.47
C TRP A 73 6.08 -0.60 1.53
N THR A 74 5.64 -1.56 2.35
CA THR A 74 6.47 -2.15 3.40
C THR A 74 6.32 -3.67 3.34
N PRO A 75 7.39 -4.45 3.43
CA PRO A 75 7.26 -5.90 3.42
C PRO A 75 6.66 -6.44 4.72
N TRP A 76 6.11 -7.66 4.69
CA TRP A 76 5.48 -8.30 5.85
C TRP A 76 6.47 -8.67 6.97
N ASP A 77 7.75 -8.83 6.65
CA ASP A 77 8.84 -9.07 7.61
C ASP A 77 9.40 -7.78 8.22
N THR A 78 8.74 -6.64 8.02
CA THR A 78 9.10 -5.38 8.66
C THR A 78 8.81 -5.44 10.15
N ASP A 79 9.80 -5.09 10.97
CA ASP A 79 9.63 -4.88 12.41
C ASP A 79 8.57 -3.82 12.69
N LEU A 80 7.68 -4.10 13.64
CA LEU A 80 6.71 -3.13 14.11
C LEU A 80 7.43 -2.03 14.91
N SER A 81 7.25 -0.78 14.48
CA SER A 81 7.79 0.39 15.13
C SER A 81 6.71 1.45 15.39
N THR A 82 6.83 2.15 16.51
CA THR A 82 5.99 3.30 16.87
C THR A 82 6.21 4.52 15.97
N ASP A 83 7.28 4.51 15.18
CA ASP A 83 7.59 5.54 14.19
C ASP A 83 6.72 5.45 12.93
N TYR A 84 5.90 4.39 12.83
CA TYR A 84 5.00 4.20 11.71
C TYR A 84 3.57 3.91 12.14
N ARG A 85 2.64 4.29 11.26
CA ARG A 85 1.32 3.69 11.19
C ARG A 85 1.28 2.78 9.97
N TYR A 86 0.76 1.58 10.15
CA TYR A 86 0.67 0.59 9.09
C TYR A 86 -0.73 0.57 8.51
N HIS A 87 -0.82 0.46 7.20
CA HIS A 87 -2.07 0.43 6.45
C HIS A 87 -2.09 -0.83 5.59
N LEU A 88 -3.15 -1.62 5.73
CA LEU A 88 -3.41 -2.80 4.92
C LEU A 88 -4.48 -2.43 3.90
N LEU A 89 -4.07 -2.14 2.66
CA LEU A 89 -5.01 -1.93 1.57
C LEU A 89 -5.43 -3.30 1.01
N VAL A 90 -6.66 -3.70 1.28
CA VAL A 90 -7.20 -5.00 0.87
C VAL A 90 -7.97 -4.86 -0.43
N THR A 91 -7.62 -5.64 -1.46
CA THR A 91 -8.24 -5.59 -2.79
C THR A 91 -9.45 -6.52 -2.92
N ASN A 92 -9.52 -7.56 -2.07
CA ASN A 92 -10.58 -8.56 -2.07
C ASN A 92 -11.62 -8.26 -0.99
N VAL A 93 -12.88 -8.05 -1.41
CA VAL A 93 -14.00 -7.68 -0.51
C VAL A 93 -14.30 -8.77 0.52
N GLU A 94 -14.26 -10.05 0.14
CA GLU A 94 -14.54 -11.17 1.04
C GLU A 94 -13.44 -11.33 2.09
N LEU A 95 -12.17 -11.16 1.69
CA LEU A 95 -11.04 -11.12 2.60
C LEU A 95 -11.16 -9.94 3.57
N TYR A 96 -11.46 -8.75 3.08
CA TYR A 96 -11.69 -7.58 3.92
C TYR A 96 -12.77 -7.85 4.97
N GLY A 97 -13.93 -8.37 4.55
CA GLY A 97 -15.03 -8.73 5.45
C GLY A 97 -14.59 -9.70 6.56
N ARG A 98 -13.82 -10.74 6.19
CA ARG A 98 -13.24 -11.69 7.16
C ARG A 98 -12.27 -11.02 8.12
N MET A 99 -11.36 -10.17 7.62
CA MET A 99 -10.38 -9.48 8.46
C MET A 99 -11.06 -8.53 9.46
N VAL A 100 -12.10 -7.80 9.03
CA VAL A 100 -12.89 -6.93 9.91
C VAL A 100 -13.64 -7.74 10.96
N GLU A 101 -14.27 -8.85 10.57
CA GLU A 101 -14.97 -9.72 11.51
C GLU A 101 -14.01 -10.33 12.55
N HIS A 102 -12.87 -10.84 12.12
CA HIS A 102 -11.85 -11.40 13.02
C HIS A 102 -11.25 -10.33 13.94
N SER A 103 -11.00 -9.13 13.42
CA SER A 103 -10.57 -7.97 14.21
C SER A 103 -11.58 -7.62 15.30
N ALA A 104 -12.87 -7.57 14.96
CA ALA A 104 -13.95 -7.27 15.91
C ALA A 104 -14.05 -8.31 17.03
N ARG A 105 -13.85 -9.61 16.73
CA ARG A 105 -13.82 -10.68 17.75
C ARG A 105 -12.70 -10.50 18.79
N HIS A 106 -11.62 -9.82 18.41
CA HIS A 106 -10.51 -9.48 19.32
C HIS A 106 -10.63 -8.06 19.91
N GLY A 107 -11.80 -7.41 19.78
CA GLY A 107 -11.99 -6.04 20.27
C GLY A 107 -11.07 -5.02 19.60
N HIS A 108 -10.63 -5.31 18.37
CA HIS A 108 -9.67 -4.49 17.62
C HIS A 108 -8.32 -4.29 18.31
N SER A 109 -7.95 -5.19 19.22
CA SER A 109 -6.69 -5.13 19.97
C SER A 109 -5.95 -6.46 19.87
N ILE A 110 -4.67 -6.39 19.53
CA ILE A 110 -3.78 -7.54 19.41
C ILE A 110 -2.64 -7.36 20.42
N VAL A 111 -2.31 -8.42 21.15
CA VAL A 111 -1.17 -8.47 22.08
C VAL A 111 -0.26 -9.61 21.62
N LEU A 112 0.91 -9.27 21.07
CA LEU A 112 1.85 -10.25 20.52
C LEU A 112 2.82 -10.77 21.59
N SER A 113 3.35 -9.86 22.39
CA SER A 113 4.21 -10.13 23.55
C SER A 113 4.01 -8.98 24.52
N ALA A 114 3.71 -9.21 25.80
CA ALA A 114 3.56 -8.11 26.76
C ALA A 114 4.59 -8.26 27.86
N SER A 115 5.36 -7.20 28.11
CA SER A 115 6.12 -7.09 29.35
C SER A 115 5.17 -7.00 30.53
N ALA A 116 5.59 -7.58 31.66
CA ALA A 116 4.93 -7.39 32.95
C ALA A 116 5.00 -5.93 33.43
N ASP A 117 5.99 -5.16 32.94
CA ASP A 117 6.11 -3.73 33.16
C ASP A 117 5.43 -2.94 32.02
N PRO A 118 4.34 -2.21 32.30
CA PRO A 118 3.66 -1.38 31.31
C PRO A 118 4.57 -0.34 30.63
N ALA A 119 5.64 0.12 31.29
CA ALA A 119 6.54 1.12 30.74
C ALA A 119 7.34 0.61 29.53
N HIS A 120 7.51 -0.71 29.41
CA HIS A 120 8.22 -1.35 28.31
C HIS A 120 7.28 -1.83 27.19
N ASN A 121 5.98 -1.57 27.30
CA ASN A 121 5.03 -1.94 26.27
C ASN A 121 4.81 -0.77 25.30
N SER A 122 4.93 -1.04 24.01
CA SER A 122 4.61 -0.10 22.94
C SER A 122 3.33 -0.49 22.23
N VAL A 123 2.70 0.52 21.62
CA VAL A 123 1.46 0.37 20.86
C VAL A 123 1.66 0.96 19.47
N VAL A 124 1.37 0.15 18.46
CA VAL A 124 1.35 0.53 17.06
C VAL A 124 -0.08 0.47 16.54
N HIS A 125 -0.39 1.36 15.59
CA HIS A 125 -1.68 1.39 14.90
C HIS A 125 -1.59 0.68 13.56
N VAL A 126 -2.53 -0.23 13.31
CA VAL A 126 -2.72 -0.89 12.02
C VAL A 126 -4.11 -0.60 11.52
N GLU A 127 -4.23 -0.10 10.30
CA GLU A 127 -5.50 0.28 9.70
C GLU A 127 -5.83 -0.65 8.53
N ILE A 128 -7.02 -1.24 8.52
CA ILE A 128 -7.51 -2.07 7.41
C ILE A 128 -8.45 -1.24 6.56
N HIS A 129 -8.15 -1.18 5.26
CA HIS A 129 -8.93 -0.47 4.26
C HIS A 129 -9.36 -1.42 3.17
N LEU A 130 -10.58 -1.26 2.67
CA LEU A 130 -10.98 -1.87 1.41
C LEU A 130 -10.60 -0.91 0.28
N LEU A 131 -9.80 -1.38 -0.67
CA LEU A 131 -9.40 -0.59 -1.83
C LEU A 131 -10.64 -0.25 -2.67
N ASN A 132 -10.91 1.03 -2.85
CA ASN A 132 -12.03 1.49 -3.64
C ASN A 132 -11.78 1.25 -5.13
N GLN A 133 -12.59 0.40 -5.76
CA GLN A 133 -12.48 0.09 -7.19
C GLN A 133 -12.62 1.33 -8.08
N THR A 134 -13.37 2.34 -7.64
CA THR A 134 -13.51 3.62 -8.36
C THR A 134 -12.17 4.33 -8.48
N GLU A 135 -11.41 4.42 -7.38
CA GLU A 135 -10.09 5.06 -7.36
C GLU A 135 -9.10 4.33 -8.28
N VAL A 136 -9.19 3.00 -8.33
CA VAL A 136 -8.36 2.18 -9.23
C VAL A 136 -8.68 2.48 -10.70
N VAL A 137 -9.96 2.52 -11.06
CA VAL A 137 -10.39 2.81 -12.44
C VAL A 137 -10.00 4.23 -12.86
N GLU A 138 -10.18 5.21 -11.98
CA GLU A 138 -9.77 6.59 -12.23
C GLU A 138 -8.26 6.72 -12.42
N LEU A 139 -7.48 6.05 -11.56
CA LEU A 139 -6.02 5.99 -11.71
C LEU A 139 -5.62 5.35 -13.04
N LEU A 140 -6.19 4.20 -13.39
CA LEU A 140 -5.90 3.54 -14.66
C LEU A 140 -6.23 4.45 -15.86
N ALA A 141 -7.35 5.16 -15.82
CA ALA A 141 -7.74 6.08 -16.88
C ALA A 141 -6.80 7.30 -17.00
N ARG A 142 -6.24 7.78 -15.88
CA ARG A 142 -5.21 8.83 -15.87
C ARG A 142 -3.89 8.31 -16.43
N LEU A 143 -3.40 7.17 -15.94
CA LEU A 143 -2.17 6.54 -16.40
C LEU A 143 -2.21 6.24 -17.89
N TYR A 144 -3.35 5.76 -18.40
CA TYR A 144 -3.55 5.52 -19.83
C TYR A 144 -3.42 6.81 -20.67
N ARG A 145 -3.99 7.93 -20.18
CA ARG A 145 -3.89 9.23 -20.85
C ARG A 145 -2.45 9.74 -20.85
N GLU A 146 -1.76 9.66 -19.72
CA GLU A 146 -0.35 10.05 -19.60
C GLU A 146 0.55 9.21 -20.51
N MET A 147 0.37 7.89 -20.52
CA MET A 147 1.10 6.99 -21.42
C MET A 147 0.90 7.36 -22.90
N ARG A 148 -0.33 7.70 -23.29
CA ARG A 148 -0.63 8.13 -24.66
C ARG A 148 0.04 9.45 -25.03
N ASN A 149 0.05 10.41 -24.10
CA ASN A 149 0.71 11.69 -24.28
C ASN A 149 2.23 11.49 -24.42
N ASN A 150 2.84 10.74 -23.50
CA ASN A 150 4.27 10.42 -23.52
C ASN A 150 4.67 9.72 -24.82
N LYS A 151 3.84 8.80 -25.34
CA LYS A 151 4.09 8.16 -26.64
C LYS A 151 4.12 9.19 -27.78
N THR A 152 3.20 10.13 -27.79
CA THR A 152 3.11 11.18 -28.82
C THR A 152 4.31 12.13 -28.75
N GLU A 153 4.74 12.49 -27.54
CA GLU A 153 5.95 13.30 -27.33
C GLU A 153 7.21 12.59 -27.83
N ILE A 154 7.36 11.29 -27.52
CA ILE A 154 8.48 10.48 -28.01
C ILE A 154 8.50 10.42 -29.54
N GLU A 155 7.35 10.25 -30.19
CA GLU A 155 7.25 10.25 -31.66
C GLU A 155 7.63 11.61 -32.26
N THR A 156 7.24 12.70 -31.60
CA THR A 156 7.59 14.07 -32.01
C THR A 156 9.09 14.32 -31.88
N LEU A 157 9.69 13.99 -30.73
CA LEU A 157 11.13 14.12 -30.49
C LEU A 157 11.95 13.27 -31.47
N ARG A 158 11.49 12.07 -31.83
CA ARG A 158 12.13 11.23 -32.85
C ARG A 158 12.10 11.88 -34.24
N ARG A 159 11.01 12.57 -34.60
CA ARG A 159 10.92 13.29 -35.88
C ARG A 159 11.89 14.48 -35.89
N GLU A 160 11.88 15.29 -34.83
CA GLU A 160 12.77 16.45 -34.71
C GLU A 160 14.25 16.05 -34.78
N LEU A 161 14.63 14.95 -34.11
CA LEU A 161 16.00 14.43 -34.16
C LEU A 161 16.40 13.97 -35.56
N ASN A 162 15.50 13.32 -36.29
CA ASN A 162 15.75 12.94 -37.69
C ASN A 162 15.89 14.15 -38.60
N GLU A 163 15.05 15.18 -38.43
CA GLU A 163 15.17 16.44 -39.18
C GLU A 163 16.49 17.15 -38.89
N LEU A 164 16.89 17.22 -37.62
CA LEU A 164 18.15 17.83 -37.21
C LEU A 164 19.35 17.09 -37.82
N ARG A 165 19.34 15.74 -37.78
CA ARG A 165 20.35 14.90 -38.41
C ARG A 165 20.46 15.17 -39.91
N ASN A 166 19.32 15.27 -40.60
CA ASN A 166 19.29 15.53 -42.04
C ASN A 166 19.86 16.93 -42.35
N ARG A 167 19.48 17.96 -41.57
CA ARG A 167 20.01 19.33 -41.74
C ARG A 167 21.52 19.37 -41.53
N PHE A 168 22.03 18.73 -40.47
CA PHE A 168 23.48 18.65 -40.24
C PHE A 168 24.20 17.91 -41.36
N GLY A 169 23.63 16.79 -41.85
CA GLY A 169 24.18 16.08 -43.01
C GLY A 169 24.31 16.98 -44.23
N THR A 170 23.24 17.68 -44.61
CA THR A 170 23.26 18.62 -45.75
C THR A 170 24.21 19.80 -45.55
N ALA A 171 24.35 20.31 -44.32
CA ALA A 171 25.27 21.41 -44.02
C ALA A 171 26.74 20.97 -44.15
N LEU A 172 27.06 19.74 -43.71
CA LEU A 172 28.39 19.17 -43.86
C LEU A 172 28.74 18.88 -45.32
N GLU A 173 27.80 18.36 -46.10
CA GLU A 173 27.97 18.16 -47.55
C GLU A 173 28.26 19.48 -48.26
N ASN A 174 27.53 20.55 -47.93
CA ASN A 174 27.75 21.88 -48.50
C ASN A 174 29.07 22.54 -48.07
N LEU A 175 29.63 22.17 -46.91
CA LEU A 175 30.94 22.65 -46.45
C LEU A 175 32.12 21.89 -47.07
N ALA A 176 31.87 20.68 -47.58
CA ALA A 176 32.87 19.83 -48.21
C ALA A 176 32.97 20.02 -49.73
N ALA A 177 32.03 20.75 -50.34
CA ALA A 177 31.97 21.12 -51.75
C ALA A 177 32.64 22.48 -52.02
#